data_AF-A0A4Q4ZXF2-F1
#
_entry.id   AF-A0A4Q4ZXF2-F1
#
_cell.length_a   1.000
_cell.length_b   1.000
_cell.length_c   1.000
_cell.angle_alpha   90.00
_cell.angle_beta   90.00
_cell.angle_gamma   90.00
#
_symmetry.space_group_name_H-M   'P 1'
#
loop_
_entity.id
_entity.type
_entity.pdbx_description
1 polymer ?
#
loop_
_entity_poly.entity_id
_entity_poly.type
_entity_poly.pdbx_seq_one_letter_code
_entity_poly.pdbx_strand_id
1 'polypeptide(L)'
;MEHSFANSYGYPFVGNYTPPDCDFDHVVINFTVLVKGRQYDRTGVMYLGDTEVWRTSTAEPTPYGIRWAWLKDMTPFLSLWKEPQTIIFDLENIVNDIYTGILNTTLTATFFKGPAQAGRQSPADLIIPITERTGSAGEPSQFTFPEQNATNTVSFPRNVNRAVFSVDVKGQGNEEFWWSNVPQSAVHTFEDEYGTYPGYSPWREVQILIDGQLAGVSWPFPVIYTGGVVPHLHRPIVGIQAFDLREQEIDITPWLPLLCDGNNHSFTINIVGLVDDGTSSATLSSTTESSWYVTGKIFLWLDDEGSITSGIVGNASTRYPTIEFSQSITQNSSGGNETLDYSIAVSRSFSISSIVVTQHGQGTAKWSQSLSYSNVGRIYAKGFGNLNTFGITGFAEAIGPGITYSTSYSYPLFCNNTATYAPEGNLTLWAVLDQGLNLEVMGDAVFPTGLAAFATDYSPEYQGSVLNTWRNSTADYYRPADNSYSTGVGKTRQVFSFSGLVGDDAVPSAPTLLYYRDVSAYNDTITDDHVEVAEAGVGYSK
;
A
#
# COMPACT_ATOMS: atom_id res chain seq x y z
N MET A 1 10.14 -21.15 -6.41
CA MET A 1 9.33 -21.80 -5.35
C MET A 1 8.16 -22.50 -6.02
N GLU A 2 7.93 -23.78 -5.68
CA GLU A 2 6.66 -24.48 -5.93
C GLU A 2 6.15 -24.95 -4.58
N HIS A 3 4.99 -24.47 -4.14
CA HIS A 3 4.49 -24.73 -2.79
C HIS A 3 2.95 -24.70 -2.73
N SER A 4 2.39 -25.57 -1.90
CA SER A 4 0.95 -25.67 -1.65
C SER A 4 0.62 -25.22 -0.23
N PHE A 5 0.05 -24.03 -0.08
CA PHE A 5 -0.35 -23.49 1.21
C PHE A 5 -1.76 -23.99 1.57
N ALA A 6 -1.87 -24.77 2.65
CA ALA A 6 -3.12 -25.35 3.13
C ALA A 6 -3.44 -24.91 4.57
N ASN A 7 -2.68 -25.40 5.56
CA ASN A 7 -2.74 -24.97 6.97
C ASN A 7 -1.40 -24.33 7.33
N SER A 8 -1.16 -23.13 6.81
CA SER A 8 0.15 -22.47 6.78
C SER A 8 0.28 -21.28 7.75
N TYR A 9 -0.70 -21.03 8.62
CA TYR A 9 -0.56 -20.04 9.69
C TYR A 9 0.65 -20.35 10.57
N GLY A 10 1.59 -19.40 10.65
CA GLY A 10 2.86 -19.59 11.39
C GLY A 10 3.79 -20.64 10.79
N TYR A 11 3.57 -21.04 9.54
CA TYR A 11 4.40 -21.98 8.80
C TYR A 11 4.63 -21.46 7.38
N PRO A 12 5.45 -20.40 7.21
CA PRO A 12 5.75 -19.85 5.90
C PRO A 12 6.55 -20.86 5.05
N PHE A 13 6.61 -20.63 3.73
CA PHE A 13 7.62 -21.27 2.91
C PHE A 13 8.98 -20.64 3.22
N VAL A 14 9.97 -21.46 3.54
CA VAL A 14 11.37 -21.02 3.74
C VAL A 14 12.27 -21.74 2.75
N GLY A 15 13.05 -20.99 1.99
CA GLY A 15 13.99 -21.50 1.01
C GLY A 15 15.28 -20.71 0.96
N ASN A 16 16.34 -21.32 0.45
CA ASN A 16 17.60 -20.64 0.22
C ASN A 16 17.66 -20.15 -1.23
N TYR A 17 18.12 -18.91 -1.41
CA TYR A 17 18.44 -18.32 -2.69
C TYR A 17 19.95 -18.12 -2.81
N THR A 18 20.48 -18.41 -3.99
CA THR A 18 21.85 -18.09 -4.37
C THR A 18 21.79 -17.38 -5.71
N PRO A 19 22.50 -16.24 -5.87
CA PRO A 19 22.53 -15.52 -7.14
C PRO A 19 22.96 -16.42 -8.31
N PRO A 20 22.34 -16.27 -9.49
CA PRO A 20 22.76 -17.01 -10.68
C PRO A 20 24.16 -16.58 -11.13
N ASP A 21 24.90 -17.48 -11.76
CA ASP A 21 26.22 -17.21 -12.36
C ASP A 21 26.07 -16.48 -13.71
N CYS A 22 25.40 -15.33 -13.68
CA CYS A 22 25.27 -14.42 -14.81
C CYS A 22 25.23 -12.98 -14.30
N ASP A 23 25.66 -12.05 -15.14
CA ASP A 23 25.53 -10.63 -14.84
C ASP A 23 24.11 -10.15 -15.14
N PHE A 24 23.49 -9.45 -14.19
CA PHE A 24 22.13 -8.92 -14.29
C PHE A 24 22.01 -7.58 -13.56
N ASP A 25 21.14 -6.72 -14.10
CA ASP A 25 20.78 -5.44 -13.50
C ASP A 25 19.26 -5.29 -13.30
N HIS A 26 18.46 -6.27 -13.73
CA HIS A 26 17.02 -6.32 -13.53
C HIS A 26 16.59 -7.69 -12.98
N VAL A 27 15.55 -7.67 -12.13
CA VAL A 27 14.91 -8.87 -11.58
C VAL A 27 13.41 -8.70 -11.62
N VAL A 28 12.70 -9.67 -12.19
CA VAL A 28 11.22 -9.71 -12.18
C VAL A 28 10.76 -11.05 -11.62
N ILE A 29 9.82 -11.04 -10.69
CA ILE A 29 9.16 -12.25 -10.22
C ILE A 29 7.80 -12.42 -10.90
N ASN A 30 7.46 -13.68 -11.19
CA ASN A 30 6.15 -14.12 -11.64
C ASN A 30 5.56 -15.06 -10.60
N PHE A 31 4.46 -14.65 -9.98
CA PHE A 31 3.70 -15.46 -9.04
C PHE A 31 2.41 -15.95 -9.68
N THR A 32 2.28 -17.25 -9.85
CA THR A 32 1.06 -17.90 -10.34
C THR A 32 0.40 -18.68 -9.21
N VAL A 33 -0.92 -18.53 -9.09
CA VAL A 33 -1.73 -19.25 -8.10
C VAL A 33 -2.86 -20.02 -8.77
N LEU A 34 -3.02 -21.28 -8.36
CA LEU A 34 -4.11 -22.17 -8.71
C LEU A 34 -4.85 -22.55 -7.45
N VAL A 35 -6.13 -22.22 -7.37
CA VAL A 35 -6.96 -22.50 -6.20
C VAL A 35 -8.38 -22.83 -6.62
N LYS A 36 -8.99 -23.79 -5.93
CA LYS A 36 -10.35 -24.29 -6.18
C LYS A 36 -11.05 -24.59 -4.87
N GLY A 37 -12.35 -24.31 -4.81
CA GLY A 37 -13.18 -24.59 -3.65
C GLY A 37 -13.64 -23.30 -2.98
N ARG A 38 -13.91 -23.36 -1.68
CA ARG A 38 -14.29 -22.21 -0.86
C ARG A 38 -13.05 -21.70 -0.10
N GLN A 39 -12.70 -20.44 -0.27
CA GLN A 39 -11.62 -19.79 0.46
C GLN A 39 -11.87 -18.28 0.51
N TYR A 40 -11.44 -17.63 1.59
CA TYR A 40 -11.38 -16.16 1.66
C TYR A 40 -10.06 -15.64 1.14
N ASP A 41 -9.96 -14.33 0.96
CA ASP A 41 -8.69 -13.72 0.62
C ASP A 41 -7.68 -13.92 1.76
N ARG A 42 -6.42 -14.17 1.37
CA ARG A 42 -5.32 -14.50 2.26
C ARG A 42 -4.19 -13.50 2.06
N THR A 43 -3.56 -13.12 3.16
CA THR A 43 -2.41 -12.21 3.13
C THR A 43 -1.16 -12.99 2.79
N GLY A 44 -0.41 -12.47 1.80
CA GLY A 44 0.89 -12.97 1.42
C GLY A 44 1.95 -11.90 1.64
N VAL A 45 3.08 -12.28 2.23
CA VAL A 45 4.24 -11.42 2.42
C VAL A 45 5.52 -12.18 2.05
N MET A 46 6.33 -11.58 1.20
CA MET A 46 7.61 -12.13 0.76
C MET A 46 8.77 -11.30 1.33
N TYR A 47 9.74 -11.99 1.92
CA TYR A 47 10.97 -11.43 2.44
C TYR A 47 12.19 -12.00 1.73
N LEU A 48 13.21 -11.16 1.60
CA LEU A 48 14.60 -11.56 1.38
C LEU A 48 15.37 -11.26 2.67
N GLY A 49 15.71 -12.31 3.41
CA GLY A 49 16.18 -12.18 4.79
C GLY A 49 15.11 -11.52 5.66
N ASP A 50 15.44 -10.36 6.21
CA ASP A 50 14.55 -9.56 7.06
C ASP A 50 13.84 -8.42 6.32
N THR A 51 14.11 -8.25 5.02
CA THR A 51 13.55 -7.17 4.22
C THR A 51 12.30 -7.64 3.51
N GLU A 52 11.16 -7.03 3.82
CA GLU A 52 9.94 -7.21 3.05
C GLU A 52 10.10 -6.60 1.65
N VAL A 53 9.90 -7.43 0.63
CA VAL A 53 10.04 -7.05 -0.78
C VAL A 53 8.73 -7.11 -1.54
N TRP A 54 7.69 -7.72 -0.99
CA TRP A 54 6.36 -7.75 -1.57
C TRP A 54 5.28 -8.13 -0.57
N ARG A 55 4.18 -7.38 -0.56
CA ARG A 55 2.93 -7.70 0.14
C ARG A 55 1.75 -7.81 -0.82
N THR A 56 0.93 -8.82 -0.62
CA THR A 56 -0.16 -9.19 -1.54
C THR A 56 -1.37 -9.76 -0.78
N SER A 57 -2.51 -9.81 -1.46
CA SER A 57 -3.71 -10.54 -1.04
C SER A 57 -4.19 -11.45 -2.17
N THR A 58 -4.72 -12.63 -1.85
CA THR A 58 -5.17 -13.60 -2.86
C THR A 58 -6.57 -13.28 -3.38
N ALA A 59 -6.85 -13.59 -4.64
CA ALA A 59 -8.24 -13.65 -5.13
C ALA A 59 -9.03 -14.81 -4.50
N GLU A 60 -10.26 -14.54 -4.09
CA GLU A 60 -11.17 -15.61 -3.66
C GLU A 60 -11.57 -16.54 -4.82
N PRO A 61 -11.46 -17.88 -4.65
CA PRO A 61 -11.80 -18.84 -5.67
C PRO A 61 -13.31 -19.03 -5.86
N THR A 62 -13.65 -19.70 -6.96
CA THR A 62 -14.95 -20.31 -7.19
C THR A 62 -14.89 -21.83 -6.95
N PRO A 63 -16.05 -22.50 -6.82
CA PRO A 63 -16.10 -23.97 -6.80
C PRO A 63 -15.50 -24.64 -8.04
N TYR A 64 -15.45 -23.94 -9.18
CA TYR A 64 -14.84 -24.42 -10.42
C TYR A 64 -13.32 -24.23 -10.46
N GLY A 65 -12.80 -23.32 -9.64
CA GLY A 65 -11.39 -22.98 -9.55
C GLY A 65 -11.02 -21.77 -10.40
N ILE A 66 -9.94 -21.12 -10.00
CA ILE A 66 -9.38 -19.95 -10.68
C ILE A 66 -7.87 -20.08 -10.84
N ARG A 67 -7.35 -19.34 -11.80
CA ARG A 67 -5.91 -19.10 -11.97
C ARG A 67 -5.68 -17.61 -12.12
N TRP A 68 -4.72 -17.08 -11.38
CA TRP A 68 -4.23 -15.72 -11.56
C TRP A 68 -2.71 -15.69 -11.53
N ALA A 69 -2.15 -14.64 -12.11
CA ALA A 69 -0.71 -14.41 -12.10
C ALA A 69 -0.42 -12.93 -11.88
N TRP A 70 0.68 -12.64 -11.19
CA TRP A 70 1.19 -11.29 -10.97
C TRP A 70 2.67 -11.22 -11.33
N LEU A 71 3.04 -10.17 -12.06
CA LEU A 71 4.43 -9.83 -12.35
C LEU A 71 4.83 -8.66 -11.48
N LYS A 72 5.88 -8.81 -10.70
CA LYS A 72 6.43 -7.74 -9.87
C LYS A 72 7.88 -7.49 -10.24
N ASP A 73 8.19 -6.22 -10.50
CA ASP A 73 9.55 -5.77 -10.69
C ASP A 73 10.26 -5.66 -9.33
N MET A 74 11.32 -6.43 -9.19
CA MET A 74 12.13 -6.57 -7.98
C MET A 74 13.49 -5.88 -8.11
N THR A 75 13.71 -5.14 -9.20
CA THR A 75 14.94 -4.40 -9.49
C THR A 75 15.32 -3.38 -8.40
N PRO A 76 14.40 -2.71 -7.68
CA PRO A 76 14.78 -1.85 -6.55
C PRO A 76 15.56 -2.58 -5.45
N PHE A 77 15.41 -3.90 -5.35
CA PHE A 77 16.06 -4.75 -4.35
C PHE A 77 17.34 -5.42 -4.86
N LEU A 78 17.95 -4.90 -5.93
CA LEU A 78 19.05 -5.55 -6.64
C LEU A 78 20.24 -5.93 -5.74
N SER A 79 20.58 -5.08 -4.76
CA SER A 79 21.65 -5.36 -3.78
C SER A 79 21.38 -6.63 -2.97
N LEU A 80 20.12 -6.93 -2.65
CA LEU A 80 19.73 -8.18 -1.97
C LEU A 80 19.80 -9.38 -2.93
N TRP A 81 19.37 -9.22 -4.18
CA TRP A 81 19.41 -10.28 -5.19
C TRP A 81 20.82 -10.66 -5.64
N LYS A 82 21.81 -9.79 -5.45
CA LYS A 82 23.22 -10.05 -5.74
C LYS A 82 23.94 -10.86 -4.66
N GLU A 83 23.28 -11.11 -3.53
CA GLU A 83 23.81 -11.89 -2.42
C GLU A 83 22.94 -13.12 -2.13
N PRO A 84 23.48 -14.17 -1.50
CA PRO A 84 22.67 -15.26 -0.97
C PRO A 84 21.63 -14.73 0.03
N GLN A 85 20.38 -15.20 -0.08
CA GLN A 85 19.28 -14.79 0.78
C GLN A 85 18.51 -15.99 1.31
N THR A 86 17.89 -15.84 2.48
CA THR A 86 16.76 -16.69 2.87
C THR A 86 15.50 -16.09 2.24
N ILE A 87 14.83 -16.84 1.38
CA ILE A 87 13.49 -16.49 0.91
C ILE A 87 12.50 -16.99 1.95
N ILE A 88 11.68 -16.07 2.45
CA ILE A 88 10.53 -16.39 3.30
C ILE A 88 9.29 -15.90 2.56
N PHE A 89 8.35 -16.80 2.28
CA PHE A 89 7.06 -16.42 1.75
C PHE A 89 5.99 -16.91 2.71
N ASP A 90 5.50 -15.97 3.50
CA ASP A 90 4.38 -16.18 4.40
C ASP A 90 3.08 -15.97 3.64
N LEU A 91 2.33 -17.05 3.44
CA LEU A 91 1.01 -17.01 2.85
C LEU A 91 0.08 -17.79 3.75
N GLU A 92 -0.61 -17.06 4.62
CA GLU A 92 -1.45 -17.63 5.66
C GLU A 92 -2.67 -18.30 5.04
N ASN A 93 -2.90 -19.57 5.35
CA ASN A 93 -4.09 -20.28 4.89
C ASN A 93 -4.60 -21.27 5.93
N ILE A 94 -5.91 -21.53 5.88
CA ILE A 94 -6.59 -22.56 6.67
C ILE A 94 -7.42 -23.39 5.71
N VAL A 95 -7.28 -24.72 5.82
CA VAL A 95 -8.08 -25.70 5.11
C VAL A 95 -8.76 -26.64 6.09
N ASN A 96 -10.09 -26.70 6.01
CA ASN A 96 -10.97 -27.53 6.83
C ASN A 96 -12.26 -27.89 6.05
N ASP A 97 -13.28 -28.42 6.74
CA ASP A 97 -14.55 -28.84 6.12
C ASP A 97 -15.34 -27.70 5.46
N ILE A 98 -15.06 -26.43 5.83
CA ILE A 98 -15.69 -25.23 5.26
C ILE A 98 -14.77 -24.59 4.22
N TYR A 99 -13.52 -24.33 4.58
CA TYR A 99 -12.51 -23.72 3.73
C TYR A 99 -11.71 -24.81 3.02
N THR A 100 -12.02 -25.06 1.75
CA THR A 100 -11.47 -26.20 0.99
C THR A 100 -10.40 -25.80 -0.01
N GLY A 101 -10.15 -24.50 -0.17
CA GLY A 101 -9.18 -23.97 -1.13
C GLY A 101 -7.73 -24.08 -0.64
N ILE A 102 -7.00 -25.02 -1.25
CA ILE A 102 -5.53 -25.09 -1.18
C ILE A 102 -4.96 -24.13 -2.22
N LEU A 103 -4.06 -23.24 -1.79
CA LEU A 103 -3.37 -22.28 -2.66
C LEU A 103 -2.12 -22.96 -3.23
N ASN A 104 -2.21 -23.49 -4.45
CA ASN A 104 -1.05 -24.05 -5.15
C ASN A 104 -0.33 -22.93 -5.89
N THR A 105 0.92 -22.70 -5.54
CA THR A 105 1.66 -21.52 -5.96
C THR A 105 2.96 -21.86 -6.67
N THR A 106 3.29 -21.05 -7.67
CA THR A 106 4.57 -21.08 -8.36
C THR A 106 5.12 -19.66 -8.40
N LEU A 107 6.28 -19.44 -7.78
CA LEU A 107 7.03 -18.18 -7.89
C LEU A 107 8.32 -18.42 -8.66
N THR A 108 8.46 -17.74 -9.79
CA THR A 108 9.63 -17.79 -10.67
C THR A 108 10.30 -16.42 -10.70
N ALA A 109 11.62 -16.36 -10.50
CA ALA A 109 12.40 -15.14 -10.67
C ALA A 109 13.15 -15.19 -12.01
N THR A 110 13.10 -14.10 -12.77
CA THR A 110 13.80 -13.91 -14.04
C THR A 110 14.85 -12.83 -13.87
N PHE A 111 16.10 -13.16 -14.21
CA PHE A 111 17.26 -12.28 -14.13
C PHE A 111 17.73 -11.94 -15.54
N PHE A 112 17.91 -10.66 -15.84
CA PHE A 112 18.27 -10.23 -17.19
C PHE A 112 18.99 -8.88 -17.19
N LYS A 113 19.51 -8.52 -18.37
CA LYS A 113 19.98 -7.17 -18.67
C LYS A 113 18.95 -6.42 -19.50
N GLY A 114 18.55 -5.24 -19.06
CA GLY A 114 17.65 -4.36 -19.81
C GLY A 114 18.42 -3.38 -20.71
N PRO A 115 17.78 -2.80 -21.74
CA PRO A 115 18.28 -1.56 -22.33
C PRO A 115 18.39 -0.49 -21.22
N ALA A 116 19.38 0.40 -21.34
CA ALA A 116 19.84 1.30 -20.27
C ALA A 116 18.71 1.91 -19.43
N GLN A 117 18.90 1.89 -18.11
CA GLN A 117 17.89 2.10 -17.08
C GLN A 117 16.84 3.16 -17.43
N ALA A 118 15.57 2.75 -17.47
CA ALA A 118 14.43 3.66 -17.60
C ALA A 118 14.17 4.50 -16.32
N GLY A 119 15.16 4.57 -15.43
CA GLY A 119 15.21 5.41 -14.25
C GLY A 119 16.52 6.17 -14.23
N ARG A 120 16.49 7.41 -13.73
CA ARG A 120 17.65 8.32 -13.70
C ARG A 120 18.78 7.83 -12.77
N GLN A 121 18.50 6.91 -11.85
CA GLN A 121 19.45 6.35 -10.89
C GLN A 121 19.42 4.83 -10.80
N SER A 122 20.58 4.26 -10.49
CA SER A 122 20.73 2.84 -10.16
C SER A 122 20.01 2.46 -8.86
N PRO A 123 19.61 1.18 -8.70
CA PRO A 123 19.11 0.68 -7.42
C PRO A 123 20.08 0.94 -6.27
N ALA A 124 19.56 0.99 -5.05
CA ALA A 124 20.35 1.26 -3.86
C ALA A 124 21.44 0.22 -3.62
N ASP A 125 22.62 0.69 -3.20
CA ASP A 125 23.79 -0.13 -2.89
C ASP A 125 23.58 -0.97 -1.63
N LEU A 126 22.82 -0.44 -0.67
CA LEU A 126 22.49 -1.10 0.60
C LEU A 126 21.03 -0.87 0.99
N ILE A 127 20.40 -1.89 1.55
CA ILE A 127 19.05 -1.81 2.12
C ILE A 127 19.10 -2.24 3.58
N ILE A 128 18.62 -1.37 4.47
CA ILE A 128 18.54 -1.64 5.91
C ILE A 128 17.07 -1.93 6.27
N PRO A 129 16.72 -3.14 6.74
CA PRO A 129 15.37 -3.43 7.19
C PRO A 129 15.08 -2.80 8.56
N ILE A 130 13.87 -2.24 8.68
CA ILE A 130 13.27 -1.71 9.92
C ILE A 130 12.07 -2.62 10.22
N THR A 131 12.36 -3.73 10.90
CA THR A 131 11.48 -4.91 11.03
C THR A 131 11.74 -5.61 12.39
N GLU A 132 10.97 -6.64 12.76
CA GLU A 132 11.21 -7.46 13.97
C GLU A 132 12.48 -8.34 13.86
N ARG A 133 13.03 -8.50 12.65
CA ARG A 133 14.27 -9.23 12.35
C ARG A 133 14.27 -10.72 12.73
N THR A 134 13.19 -11.41 12.42
CA THR A 134 12.98 -12.84 12.73
C THR A 134 13.35 -13.77 11.57
N GLY A 135 13.83 -13.25 10.44
CA GLY A 135 14.11 -13.99 9.22
C GLY A 135 15.22 -15.03 9.36
N SER A 136 16.15 -14.85 10.31
CA SER A 136 17.14 -15.88 10.66
C SER A 136 16.53 -17.16 11.26
N ALA A 137 15.32 -17.06 11.82
CA ALA A 137 14.53 -18.20 12.29
C ALA A 137 13.59 -18.76 11.19
N GLY A 138 13.56 -18.15 10.00
CA GLY A 138 12.64 -18.50 8.92
C GLY A 138 11.22 -17.96 9.12
N GLU A 139 11.04 -16.95 9.97
CA GLU A 139 9.73 -16.39 10.31
C GLU A 139 9.50 -15.01 9.66
N PRO A 140 8.23 -14.57 9.50
CA PRO A 140 7.91 -13.25 8.97
C PRO A 140 8.43 -12.13 9.87
N SER A 141 9.10 -11.13 9.30
CA SER A 141 9.76 -10.05 10.06
C SER A 141 8.88 -8.82 10.31
N GLN A 142 7.59 -8.80 9.97
CA GLN A 142 6.73 -7.64 10.23
C GLN A 142 6.50 -7.37 11.73
N PHE A 143 6.29 -6.09 12.07
CA PHE A 143 5.68 -5.70 13.34
C PHE A 143 4.15 -5.86 13.26
N THR A 144 3.53 -6.14 14.39
CA THR A 144 2.08 -6.03 14.59
C THR A 144 1.80 -4.83 15.51
N PHE A 145 1.31 -3.72 14.96
CA PHE A 145 1.04 -2.48 15.69
C PHE A 145 -0.44 -2.38 16.09
N PRO A 146 -0.76 -1.90 17.32
CA PRO A 146 0.12 -1.36 18.36
C PRO A 146 0.67 -2.41 19.35
N GLU A 147 0.48 -3.70 19.10
CA GLU A 147 0.87 -4.80 19.99
C GLU A 147 2.40 -4.87 20.20
N GLN A 148 3.16 -4.46 19.19
CA GLN A 148 4.61 -4.37 19.17
C GLN A 148 5.07 -2.94 18.92
N ASN A 149 6.20 -2.58 19.52
CA ASN A 149 6.85 -1.31 19.24
C ASN A 149 7.65 -1.42 17.94
N ALA A 150 7.18 -0.75 16.88
CA ALA A 150 7.83 -0.74 15.57
C ALA A 150 9.05 0.18 15.54
N THR A 151 10.08 -0.17 16.33
CA THR A 151 11.35 0.56 16.42
C THR A 151 12.54 -0.35 16.13
N ASN A 152 13.48 0.12 15.31
CA ASN A 152 14.83 -0.43 15.23
C ASN A 152 15.88 0.64 15.52
N THR A 153 17.02 0.21 16.05
CA THR A 153 18.21 1.04 16.20
C THR A 153 19.28 0.54 15.23
N VAL A 154 19.78 1.43 14.36
CA VAL A 154 20.68 1.08 13.25
C VAL A 154 21.82 2.10 13.12
N SER A 155 22.98 1.64 12.68
CA SER A 155 24.11 2.49 12.26
C SER A 155 24.11 2.65 10.75
N PHE A 156 24.39 3.84 10.23
CA PHE A 156 24.61 4.02 8.80
C PHE A 156 26.10 3.91 8.45
N PRO A 157 26.44 3.46 7.23
CA PRO A 157 27.73 3.77 6.63
C PRO A 157 27.96 5.28 6.63
N ARG A 158 29.22 5.71 6.77
CA ARG A 158 29.53 7.14 6.86
C ARG A 158 29.59 7.85 5.51
N ASN A 159 29.58 7.10 4.41
CA ASN A 159 29.69 7.56 3.03
C ASN A 159 28.35 7.56 2.29
N VAL A 160 27.21 7.62 2.98
CA VAL A 160 25.89 7.62 2.31
C VAL A 160 25.65 8.98 1.65
N ASN A 161 25.32 9.02 0.36
CA ASN A 161 25.03 10.25 -0.38
C ASN A 161 23.53 10.51 -0.59
N ARG A 162 22.69 9.48 -0.48
CA ARG A 162 21.23 9.54 -0.56
C ARG A 162 20.62 8.47 0.33
N ALA A 163 19.50 8.80 0.97
CA ALA A 163 18.74 7.83 1.74
C ALA A 163 17.24 8.06 1.60
N VAL A 164 16.49 6.97 1.34
CA VAL A 164 15.03 6.99 1.23
C VAL A 164 14.44 5.92 2.14
N PHE A 165 13.50 6.31 2.99
CA PHE A 165 12.71 5.41 3.80
C PHE A 165 11.44 5.02 3.02
N SER A 166 11.08 3.74 3.05
CA SER A 166 9.77 3.27 2.59
C SER A 166 9.05 2.50 3.69
N VAL A 167 7.73 2.58 3.68
CA VAL A 167 6.87 1.91 4.65
C VAL A 167 5.73 1.19 3.93
N ASP A 168 5.48 -0.05 4.34
CA ASP A 168 4.28 -0.81 4.02
C ASP A 168 3.46 -1.01 5.30
N VAL A 169 2.16 -0.71 5.22
CA VAL A 169 1.19 -0.96 6.29
C VAL A 169 -0.03 -1.69 5.74
N LYS A 170 -0.49 -2.72 6.45
CA LYS A 170 -1.70 -3.47 6.14
C LYS A 170 -2.53 -3.66 7.39
N GLY A 171 -3.74 -3.10 7.40
CA GLY A 171 -4.71 -3.36 8.45
C GLY A 171 -5.28 -4.78 8.35
N GLN A 172 -5.53 -5.39 9.51
CA GLN A 172 -6.23 -6.67 9.68
C GLN A 172 -7.29 -6.52 10.77
N GLY A 173 -8.25 -7.44 10.83
CA GLY A 173 -9.28 -7.44 11.86
C GLY A 173 -10.06 -6.12 11.86
N ASN A 174 -10.07 -5.41 12.99
CA ASN A 174 -10.76 -4.12 13.13
C ASN A 174 -10.16 -3.00 12.25
N GLU A 175 -8.94 -3.17 11.73
CA GLU A 175 -8.29 -2.23 10.82
C GLU A 175 -8.34 -2.69 9.36
N GLU A 176 -8.91 -3.85 9.04
CA GLU A 176 -9.03 -4.32 7.64
C GLU A 176 -9.85 -3.33 6.79
N PHE A 177 -10.88 -2.74 7.39
CA PHE A 177 -11.75 -1.73 6.80
C PHE A 177 -11.62 -0.38 7.50
N TRP A 178 -10.41 -0.02 7.96
CA TRP A 178 -10.14 1.22 8.71
C TRP A 178 -10.78 2.47 8.11
N TRP A 179 -10.90 2.51 6.77
CA TRP A 179 -11.51 3.58 5.99
C TRP A 179 -13.04 3.72 6.17
N SER A 180 -13.66 2.80 6.92
CA SER A 180 -15.08 2.77 7.27
C SER A 180 -15.36 2.88 8.77
N ASN A 181 -14.29 2.96 9.59
CA ASN A 181 -14.40 3.08 11.04
C ASN A 181 -15.13 4.37 11.43
N VAL A 182 -15.80 4.35 12.58
CA VAL A 182 -16.58 5.50 13.06
C VAL A 182 -15.73 6.40 13.97
N PRO A 183 -16.16 7.65 14.25
CA PRO A 183 -15.55 8.47 15.29
C PRO A 183 -15.48 7.72 16.62
N GLN A 184 -14.38 7.90 17.37
CA GLN A 184 -14.10 7.09 18.57
C GLN A 184 -15.22 7.20 19.61
N SER A 185 -15.83 8.37 19.76
CA SER A 185 -16.93 8.58 20.71
C SER A 185 -18.24 7.88 20.31
N ALA A 186 -18.35 7.41 19.06
CA ALA A 186 -19.56 6.86 18.46
C ALA A 186 -19.53 5.33 18.29
N VAL A 187 -18.51 4.65 18.80
CA VAL A 187 -18.33 3.18 18.62
C VAL A 187 -19.48 2.35 19.22
N HIS A 188 -20.18 2.87 20.23
CA HIS A 188 -21.34 2.22 20.88
C HIS A 188 -22.69 2.80 20.44
N THR A 189 -22.75 3.66 19.41
CA THR A 189 -24.00 4.35 19.02
C THR A 189 -25.13 3.39 18.62
N PHE A 190 -24.81 2.21 18.08
CA PHE A 190 -25.78 1.19 17.65
C PHE A 190 -25.53 -0.17 18.32
N GLU A 191 -25.01 -0.17 19.55
CA GLU A 191 -24.58 -1.38 20.25
C GLU A 191 -25.72 -2.39 20.45
N ASP A 192 -26.93 -1.92 20.74
CA ASP A 192 -28.10 -2.77 20.97
C ASP A 192 -28.58 -3.49 19.69
N GLU A 193 -28.45 -2.85 18.52
CA GLU A 193 -28.93 -3.38 17.25
C GLU A 193 -27.86 -4.09 16.41
N TYR A 194 -26.68 -3.49 16.28
CA TYR A 194 -25.60 -3.95 15.41
C TYR A 194 -24.41 -4.50 16.19
N GLY A 195 -24.14 -3.93 17.37
CA GLY A 195 -22.93 -4.17 18.15
C GLY A 195 -21.93 -3.01 18.04
N THR A 196 -20.73 -3.22 18.58
CA THR A 196 -19.69 -2.20 18.63
C THR A 196 -19.02 -2.03 17.27
N TYR A 197 -18.88 -0.78 16.82
CA TYR A 197 -18.08 -0.45 15.64
C TYR A 197 -16.60 -0.26 15.98
N PRO A 198 -15.67 -0.59 15.06
CA PRO A 198 -14.28 -0.14 15.15
C PRO A 198 -14.17 1.39 15.15
N GLY A 199 -13.24 1.91 15.96
CA GLY A 199 -13.10 3.34 16.22
C GLY A 199 -11.95 4.03 15.48
N TYR A 200 -11.55 5.16 16.07
CA TYR A 200 -10.48 6.06 15.61
C TYR A 200 -10.71 6.78 14.27
N SER A 201 -11.97 6.91 13.82
CA SER A 201 -12.37 7.60 12.58
C SER A 201 -11.85 6.93 11.30
N PRO A 202 -12.38 7.25 10.10
CA PRO A 202 -11.92 6.66 8.84
C PRO A 202 -10.65 7.29 8.28
N TRP A 203 -9.70 7.70 9.13
CA TRP A 203 -8.44 8.33 8.72
C TRP A 203 -7.26 7.74 9.49
N ARG A 204 -6.15 7.49 8.79
CA ARG A 204 -4.91 6.97 9.37
C ARG A 204 -3.72 7.77 8.87
N GLU A 205 -2.80 8.08 9.79
CA GLU A 205 -1.49 8.61 9.46
C GLU A 205 -0.40 7.68 10.01
N VAL A 206 0.46 7.23 9.11
CA VAL A 206 1.69 6.52 9.44
C VAL A 206 2.79 7.56 9.61
N GLN A 207 3.44 7.60 10.77
CA GLN A 207 4.49 8.56 11.11
C GLN A 207 5.83 7.85 11.19
N ILE A 208 6.85 8.41 10.54
CA ILE A 208 8.21 7.90 10.57
C ILE A 208 9.04 8.86 11.40
N LEU A 209 9.67 8.37 12.46
CA LEU A 209 10.46 9.16 13.40
C LEU A 209 11.93 8.71 13.37
N ILE A 210 12.84 9.68 13.32
CA ILE A 210 14.29 9.51 13.46
C ILE A 210 14.68 10.15 14.79
N ASP A 211 15.19 9.37 15.74
CA ASP A 211 15.55 9.83 17.10
C ASP A 211 14.44 10.60 17.80
N GLY A 212 13.20 10.11 17.63
CA GLY A 212 11.99 10.70 18.20
C GLY A 212 11.50 11.96 17.48
N GLN A 213 12.16 12.40 16.41
CA GLN A 213 11.74 13.53 15.59
C GLN A 213 11.05 13.05 14.32
N LEU A 214 9.91 13.66 13.97
CA LEU A 214 9.20 13.30 12.75
C LEU A 214 10.03 13.60 11.50
N ALA A 215 10.26 12.58 10.67
CA ALA A 215 10.99 12.67 9.42
C ALA A 215 10.08 12.71 8.18
N GLY A 216 8.86 12.18 8.30
CA GLY A 216 7.85 12.20 7.25
C GLY A 216 6.61 11.41 7.64
N VAL A 217 5.59 11.45 6.79
CA VAL A 217 4.33 10.73 6.99
C VAL A 217 3.87 9.99 5.74
N SER A 218 3.04 8.97 5.94
CA SER A 218 2.30 8.29 4.88
C SER A 218 0.82 8.18 5.23
N TRP A 219 -0.05 8.48 4.27
CA TRP A 219 -1.50 8.27 4.38
C TRP A 219 -1.87 7.13 3.42
N PRO A 220 -2.19 5.94 3.94
CA PRO A 220 -2.27 4.71 3.15
C PRO A 220 -3.44 4.75 2.16
N PHE A 221 -3.27 4.06 1.03
CA PHE A 221 -4.37 3.79 0.10
C PHE A 221 -5.40 2.88 0.79
N PRO A 222 -6.72 3.16 0.69
CA PRO A 222 -7.76 2.33 1.28
C PRO A 222 -7.99 1.06 0.45
N VAL A 223 -7.07 0.10 0.53
CA VAL A 223 -7.18 -1.18 -0.17
C VAL A 223 -8.46 -1.89 0.29
N ILE A 224 -9.28 -2.34 -0.67
CA ILE A 224 -10.41 -3.24 -0.40
C ILE A 224 -10.05 -4.60 -0.97
N TYR A 225 -9.79 -5.55 -0.08
CA TYR A 225 -9.38 -6.91 -0.43
C TYR A 225 -10.52 -7.74 -1.04
N THR A 226 -10.20 -8.92 -1.59
CA THR A 226 -11.10 -9.59 -2.52
C THR A 226 -12.33 -10.25 -1.87
N GLY A 227 -12.38 -10.37 -0.55
CA GLY A 227 -13.60 -10.68 0.22
C GLY A 227 -14.32 -9.45 0.81
N GLY A 228 -13.71 -8.27 0.72
CA GLY A 228 -14.13 -7.07 1.44
C GLY A 228 -15.43 -6.43 0.94
N VAL A 229 -16.20 -5.88 1.87
CA VAL A 229 -17.53 -5.26 1.67
C VAL A 229 -18.58 -6.25 1.14
N VAL A 230 -18.44 -6.72 -0.09
CA VAL A 230 -19.23 -7.78 -0.71
C VAL A 230 -18.31 -8.57 -1.67
N PRO A 231 -18.13 -9.90 -1.50
CA PRO A 231 -17.17 -10.68 -2.31
C PRO A 231 -17.36 -10.55 -3.83
N HIS A 232 -18.60 -10.49 -4.31
CA HIS A 232 -18.90 -10.38 -5.75
C HIS A 232 -18.49 -9.03 -6.37
N LEU A 233 -18.09 -8.02 -5.58
CA LEU A 233 -17.46 -6.82 -6.14
C LEU A 233 -16.15 -7.16 -6.85
N HIS A 234 -15.41 -8.15 -6.37
CA HIS A 234 -14.00 -8.38 -6.70
C HIS A 234 -13.76 -9.51 -7.70
N ARG A 235 -14.81 -9.94 -8.42
CA ARG A 235 -14.74 -11.08 -9.34
C ARG A 235 -15.26 -10.71 -10.73
N PRO A 236 -14.49 -11.02 -11.80
CA PRO A 236 -13.10 -11.47 -11.83
C PRO A 236 -12.08 -10.31 -11.70
N ILE A 237 -12.55 -9.08 -11.50
CA ILE A 237 -11.70 -7.87 -11.40
C ILE A 237 -11.47 -7.56 -9.91
N VAL A 238 -10.26 -7.79 -9.43
CA VAL A 238 -9.89 -7.57 -8.03
C VAL A 238 -9.77 -6.08 -7.67
N GLY A 239 -9.73 -5.79 -6.36
CA GLY A 239 -9.51 -4.44 -5.85
C GLY A 239 -8.20 -3.82 -6.33
N ILE A 240 -8.19 -2.48 -6.45
CA ILE A 240 -6.99 -1.71 -6.80
C ILE A 240 -5.92 -1.99 -5.73
N GLN A 241 -4.69 -2.30 -6.16
CA GLN A 241 -3.55 -2.69 -5.31
C GLN A 241 -3.70 -3.97 -4.47
N ALA A 242 -4.79 -4.74 -4.60
CA ALA A 242 -4.97 -5.95 -3.80
C ALA A 242 -3.86 -7.00 -4.00
N PHE A 243 -3.25 -7.06 -5.19
CA PHE A 243 -2.16 -7.98 -5.50
C PHE A 243 -0.76 -7.42 -5.25
N ASP A 244 -0.64 -6.10 -5.08
CA ASP A 244 0.64 -5.43 -4.82
C ASP A 244 0.37 -4.13 -4.10
N LEU A 245 0.55 -4.16 -2.78
CA LEU A 245 0.36 -2.99 -1.93
C LEU A 245 1.49 -2.01 -2.24
N ARG A 246 1.12 -0.78 -2.59
CA ARG A 246 2.11 0.26 -2.90
C ARG A 246 2.65 0.84 -1.60
N GLU A 247 3.96 0.97 -1.57
CA GLU A 247 4.68 1.64 -0.48
C GLU A 247 4.87 3.14 -0.78
N GLN A 248 4.96 3.94 0.28
CA GLN A 248 5.25 5.36 0.15
C GLN A 248 6.73 5.66 0.42
N GLU A 249 7.32 6.49 -0.43
CA GLU A 249 8.72 6.94 -0.33
C GLU A 249 8.81 8.24 0.49
N ILE A 250 9.73 8.28 1.45
CA ILE A 250 10.06 9.43 2.28
C ILE A 250 11.56 9.67 2.15
N ASP A 251 11.94 10.76 1.48
CA ASP A 251 13.35 11.11 1.33
C ASP A 251 13.92 11.60 2.67
N ILE A 252 14.90 10.87 3.19
CA ILE A 252 15.59 11.18 4.45
C ILE A 252 17.02 11.68 4.21
N THR A 253 17.38 12.04 2.98
CA THR A 253 18.67 12.67 2.63
C THR A 253 18.97 13.92 3.48
N PRO A 254 18.00 14.79 3.83
CA PRO A 254 18.24 15.91 4.74
C PRO A 254 18.72 15.50 6.15
N TRP A 255 18.57 14.24 6.54
CA TRP A 255 19.01 13.72 7.83
C TRP A 255 20.43 13.13 7.79
N LEU A 256 21.06 12.99 6.62
CA LEU A 256 22.40 12.39 6.51
C LEU A 256 23.49 13.03 7.38
N PRO A 257 23.52 14.36 7.63
CA PRO A 257 24.49 14.93 8.55
C PRO A 257 24.37 14.41 10.00
N LEU A 258 23.17 13.97 10.40
CA LEU A 258 22.95 13.25 11.66
C LEU A 258 23.31 11.77 11.49
N LEU A 259 22.74 11.11 10.48
CA LEU A 259 22.78 9.66 10.34
C LEU A 259 24.20 9.11 10.06
N CYS A 260 25.06 9.88 9.39
CA CYS A 260 26.42 9.46 9.02
C CYS A 260 27.50 9.81 10.08
N ASP A 261 27.08 10.17 11.31
CA ASP A 261 27.99 10.59 12.38
C ASP A 261 28.83 9.44 12.97
N GLY A 262 28.48 8.19 12.65
CA GLY A 262 29.12 6.96 13.14
C GLY A 262 28.47 6.37 14.39
N ASN A 263 27.39 6.96 14.89
CA ASN A 263 26.59 6.44 15.99
C ASN A 263 25.39 5.63 15.49
N ASN A 264 24.66 5.06 16.46
CA ASN A 264 23.40 4.39 16.21
C ASN A 264 22.23 5.37 16.31
N HIS A 265 21.26 5.26 15.41
CA HIS A 265 20.04 6.06 15.38
C HIS A 265 18.81 5.17 15.45
N SER A 266 17.76 5.68 16.08
CA SER A 266 16.47 5.01 16.20
C SER A 266 15.53 5.43 15.08
N PHE A 267 14.87 4.44 14.47
CA PHE A 267 13.80 4.62 13.50
C PHE A 267 12.55 4.00 14.09
N THR A 268 11.48 4.79 14.23
CA THR A 268 10.20 4.35 14.77
C THR A 268 9.07 4.61 13.79
N ILE A 269 8.16 3.64 13.64
CA ILE A 269 6.95 3.76 12.84
C ILE A 269 5.76 3.79 13.81
N ASN A 270 4.96 4.85 13.76
CA ASN A 270 3.70 4.93 14.49
C ASN A 270 2.53 4.98 13.52
N ILE A 271 1.37 4.46 13.93
CA ILE A 271 0.11 4.67 13.21
C ILE A 271 -0.85 5.36 14.16
N VAL A 272 -1.46 6.45 13.70
CA VAL A 272 -2.42 7.24 14.47
C VAL A 272 -3.73 7.39 13.69
N GLY A 273 -4.83 7.49 14.43
CA GLY A 273 -6.15 7.91 13.94
C GLY A 273 -6.61 9.17 14.67
N LEU A 274 -7.91 9.31 14.87
CA LEU A 274 -8.49 10.47 15.56
C LEU A 274 -9.34 10.05 16.76
N VAL A 275 -9.21 10.79 17.86
CA VAL A 275 -10.14 10.76 18.98
C VAL A 275 -10.90 12.08 19.04
N ASP A 276 -12.23 12.00 19.15
CA ASP A 276 -13.13 13.13 19.07
C ASP A 276 -13.94 13.35 20.36
N ASP A 277 -14.56 14.52 20.49
CA ASP A 277 -15.31 14.95 21.67
C ASP A 277 -16.81 14.58 21.66
N GLY A 278 -17.27 13.81 20.67
CA GLY A 278 -18.69 13.50 20.49
C GLY A 278 -19.48 14.55 19.70
N THR A 279 -18.86 15.67 19.29
CA THR A 279 -19.61 16.81 18.75
C THR A 279 -18.91 17.53 17.59
N SER A 280 -17.78 18.18 17.82
CA SER A 280 -17.23 19.20 16.91
C SER A 280 -15.70 19.36 16.94
N SER A 281 -15.00 18.61 17.79
CA SER A 281 -13.54 18.62 17.79
C SER A 281 -12.96 17.22 17.84
N ALA A 282 -11.78 17.08 17.22
CA ALA A 282 -11.00 15.85 17.23
C ALA A 282 -9.51 16.17 17.29
N THR A 283 -8.73 15.24 17.84
CA THR A 283 -7.28 15.32 17.99
C THR A 283 -6.64 14.00 17.56
N LEU A 284 -5.34 14.02 17.29
CA LEU A 284 -4.61 12.79 17.00
C LEU A 284 -4.69 11.83 18.19
N SER A 285 -5.02 10.58 17.91
CA SER A 285 -4.85 9.51 18.88
C SER A 285 -3.37 9.16 19.04
N SER A 286 -3.03 8.45 20.12
CA SER A 286 -1.71 7.84 20.30
C SER A 286 -1.62 6.40 19.74
N THR A 287 -2.73 5.89 19.19
CA THR A 287 -2.87 4.49 18.77
C THR A 287 -4.05 4.31 17.83
N THR A 288 -4.28 3.09 17.36
CA THR A 288 -5.40 2.68 16.50
C THR A 288 -6.08 1.46 17.11
N GLU A 289 -7.01 0.84 16.39
CA GLU A 289 -7.36 -0.55 16.69
C GLU A 289 -6.14 -1.46 16.40
N SER A 290 -6.28 -2.73 16.79
CA SER A 290 -5.25 -3.75 16.72
C SER A 290 -4.93 -4.25 15.30
N SER A 291 -3.76 -4.89 15.16
CA SER A 291 -3.39 -5.73 14.01
C SER A 291 -3.05 -5.00 12.71
N TRP A 292 -2.28 -3.91 12.80
CA TRP A 292 -1.54 -3.40 11.65
C TRP A 292 -0.26 -4.19 11.43
N TYR A 293 -0.12 -4.80 10.27
CA TYR A 293 1.14 -5.39 9.83
C TYR A 293 2.03 -4.32 9.21
N VAL A 294 3.22 -4.12 9.78
CA VAL A 294 4.08 -2.96 9.46
C VAL A 294 5.50 -3.39 9.17
N THR A 295 6.06 -2.89 8.08
CA THR A 295 7.49 -3.01 7.77
C THR A 295 8.03 -1.71 7.21
N GLY A 296 9.21 -1.31 7.66
CA GLY A 296 9.99 -0.25 7.04
C GLY A 296 11.28 -0.78 6.43
N LYS A 297 11.84 -0.02 5.50
CA LYS A 297 13.19 -0.26 4.95
C LYS A 297 13.80 1.02 4.45
N ILE A 298 15.13 1.09 4.51
CA ILE A 298 15.91 2.26 4.13
C ILE A 298 16.81 1.88 2.96
N PHE A 299 16.63 2.56 1.84
CA PHE A 299 17.46 2.46 0.64
C PHE A 299 18.59 3.47 0.73
N LEU A 300 19.83 3.02 0.58
CA LEU A 300 21.04 3.82 0.70
C LEU A 300 21.88 3.76 -0.57
N TRP A 301 22.32 4.91 -1.03
CA TRP A 301 23.35 5.05 -2.08
C TRP A 301 24.64 5.55 -1.45
N LEU A 302 25.76 4.96 -1.84
CA LEU A 302 27.05 5.16 -1.21
C LEU A 302 28.02 5.86 -2.16
N ASP A 303 28.79 6.81 -1.61
CA ASP A 303 30.02 7.33 -2.21
C ASP A 303 31.17 6.32 -2.05
N ASP A 304 32.36 6.63 -2.56
CA ASP A 304 33.53 5.77 -2.45
C ASP A 304 33.87 5.44 -0.99
N GLU A 305 34.40 4.23 -0.76
CA GLU A 305 34.83 3.78 0.56
C GLU A 305 35.84 4.77 1.19
N GLY A 306 35.61 5.13 2.45
CA GLY A 306 36.46 6.06 3.20
C GLY A 306 36.08 7.54 3.07
N SER A 307 35.16 7.89 2.17
CA SER A 307 34.51 9.21 2.18
C SER A 307 33.58 9.36 3.39
N ILE A 308 33.28 10.61 3.76
CA ILE A 308 32.42 10.92 4.91
C ILE A 308 31.41 11.98 4.51
N THR A 309 30.14 11.62 4.59
CA THR A 309 29.01 12.52 4.49
C THR A 309 28.85 13.30 5.79
N SER A 310 28.73 14.62 5.67
CA SER A 310 28.61 15.54 6.79
C SER A 310 27.68 16.70 6.43
N GLY A 311 27.61 17.72 7.28
CA GLY A 311 26.85 18.93 6.99
C GLY A 311 26.17 19.50 8.23
N ILE A 312 25.05 20.17 8.02
CA ILE A 312 24.28 20.84 9.07
C ILE A 312 22.81 20.45 8.91
N VAL A 313 22.28 19.73 9.90
CA VAL A 313 20.85 19.41 9.98
C VAL A 313 20.08 20.70 10.22
N GLY A 314 19.10 20.99 9.37
CA GLY A 314 18.18 22.10 9.60
C GLY A 314 16.98 21.71 10.44
N ASN A 315 16.13 22.69 10.73
CA ASN A 315 14.93 22.45 11.52
C ASN A 315 13.80 21.90 10.65
N ALA A 316 13.18 20.81 11.08
CA ALA A 316 11.96 20.34 10.48
C ALA A 316 10.78 21.28 10.83
N SER A 317 10.03 21.71 9.83
CA SER A 317 8.74 22.39 9.99
C SER A 317 7.65 21.34 10.22
N THR A 318 7.56 20.87 11.47
CA THR A 318 6.61 19.85 11.91
C THR A 318 5.41 20.52 12.57
N ARG A 319 4.42 20.95 11.79
CA ARG A 319 3.13 21.33 12.37
C ARG A 319 2.29 20.08 12.61
N TYR A 320 1.62 20.02 13.75
CA TYR A 320 0.51 19.09 13.92
C TYR A 320 -0.53 19.34 12.83
N PRO A 321 -1.25 18.30 12.37
CA PRO A 321 -2.26 18.46 11.33
C PRO A 321 -3.39 19.35 11.84
N THR A 322 -3.99 20.11 10.93
CA THR A 322 -5.24 20.82 11.19
C THR A 322 -6.39 19.85 10.98
N ILE A 323 -7.28 19.75 11.97
CA ILE A 323 -8.40 18.80 11.99
C ILE A 323 -9.70 19.60 12.15
N GLU A 324 -10.61 19.41 11.20
CA GLU A 324 -12.00 19.86 11.28
C GLU A 324 -12.88 18.62 11.44
N PHE A 325 -13.82 18.69 12.38
CA PHE A 325 -14.66 17.56 12.75
C PHE A 325 -16.08 18.02 13.05
N SER A 326 -17.07 17.22 12.67
CA SER A 326 -18.42 17.31 13.22
C SER A 326 -19.10 15.96 13.17
N GLN A 327 -20.01 15.73 14.12
CA GLN A 327 -20.93 14.60 14.05
C GLN A 327 -22.30 14.94 14.62
N SER A 328 -23.30 14.14 14.25
CA SER A 328 -24.66 14.24 14.76
C SER A 328 -25.36 12.89 14.74
N ILE A 329 -26.19 12.66 15.75
CA ILE A 329 -27.02 11.45 15.87
C ILE A 329 -28.48 11.86 15.73
N THR A 330 -29.24 11.13 14.91
CA THR A 330 -30.70 11.25 14.85
C THR A 330 -31.35 10.10 15.61
N GLN A 331 -32.51 10.37 16.23
CA GLN A 331 -33.25 9.39 17.02
C GLN A 331 -34.70 9.29 16.56
N ASN A 332 -35.27 8.11 16.70
CA ASN A 332 -36.68 7.86 16.47
C ASN A 332 -37.56 8.41 17.61
N SER A 333 -38.87 8.32 17.44
CA SER A 333 -39.85 8.78 18.44
C SER A 333 -39.77 8.09 19.82
N SER A 334 -39.17 6.90 19.90
CA SER A 334 -38.91 6.18 21.15
C SER A 334 -37.54 6.47 21.77
N GLY A 335 -36.72 7.33 21.15
CA GLY A 335 -35.38 7.70 21.62
C GLY A 335 -34.26 6.74 21.18
N GLY A 336 -34.54 5.77 20.31
CA GLY A 336 -33.52 4.88 19.74
C GLY A 336 -32.78 5.55 18.58
N ASN A 337 -31.47 5.33 18.48
CA ASN A 337 -30.63 5.93 17.45
C ASN A 337 -30.98 5.38 16.05
N GLU A 338 -31.11 6.27 15.06
CA GLU A 338 -31.45 5.92 13.68
C GLU A 338 -30.28 6.12 12.71
N THR A 339 -29.60 7.27 12.82
CA THR A 339 -28.43 7.60 11.99
C THR A 339 -27.35 8.26 12.82
N LEU A 340 -26.11 8.07 12.37
CA LEU A 340 -24.93 8.83 12.78
C LEU A 340 -24.36 9.43 11.51
N ASP A 341 -24.33 10.75 11.40
CA ASP A 341 -23.72 11.47 10.29
C ASP A 341 -22.47 12.20 10.83
N TYR A 342 -21.33 12.09 10.13
CA TYR A 342 -20.09 12.73 10.53
C TYR A 342 -19.31 13.29 9.33
N SER A 343 -18.52 14.33 9.58
CA SER A 343 -17.66 14.99 8.60
C SER A 343 -16.29 15.21 9.19
N ILE A 344 -15.26 14.93 8.41
CA ILE A 344 -13.85 15.06 8.82
C ILE A 344 -13.10 15.75 7.70
N ALA A 345 -12.27 16.74 8.03
CA ALA A 345 -11.23 17.22 7.14
C ALA A 345 -9.90 17.30 7.89
N VAL A 346 -8.84 16.78 7.28
CA VAL A 346 -7.48 16.82 7.84
C VAL A 346 -6.55 17.42 6.80
N SER A 347 -5.70 18.35 7.22
CA SER A 347 -4.61 18.85 6.37
C SER A 347 -3.29 18.83 7.12
N ARG A 348 -2.23 18.50 6.38
CA ARG A 348 -0.87 18.43 6.92
C ARG A 348 0.14 19.03 5.96
N SER A 349 1.13 19.71 6.52
CA SER A 349 2.32 20.14 5.80
C SER A 349 3.56 19.82 6.63
N PHE A 350 4.57 19.27 5.98
CA PHE A 350 5.84 18.92 6.57
C PHE A 350 6.97 19.39 5.64
N SER A 351 8.08 19.85 6.21
CA SER A 351 9.32 20.00 5.44
C SER A 351 10.54 19.96 6.34
N ILE A 352 11.64 19.47 5.81
CA ILE A 352 12.98 19.59 6.41
C ILE A 352 13.96 20.00 5.31
N SER A 353 14.92 20.84 5.67
CA SER A 353 15.96 21.29 4.75
C SER A 353 17.28 21.36 5.50
N SER A 354 18.31 20.71 4.97
CA SER A 354 19.63 20.60 5.59
C SER A 354 20.71 20.89 4.56
N ILE A 355 21.89 21.29 5.02
CA ILE A 355 23.08 21.32 4.17
C ILE A 355 23.73 19.94 4.26
N VAL A 356 23.92 19.29 3.13
CA VAL A 356 24.58 17.99 3.02
C VAL A 356 25.85 18.16 2.21
N VAL A 357 26.94 17.58 2.71
CA VAL A 357 28.26 17.55 2.08
C VAL A 357 28.63 16.09 1.87
N THR A 358 28.72 15.69 0.61
CA THR A 358 29.12 14.35 0.16
C THR A 358 30.46 14.44 -0.58
N GLN A 359 31.01 13.32 -1.03
CA GLN A 359 32.21 13.30 -1.87
C GLN A 359 32.00 14.07 -3.18
N HIS A 360 30.80 13.99 -3.75
CA HIS A 360 30.47 14.55 -5.06
C HIS A 360 30.01 16.02 -5.01
N GLY A 361 29.79 16.59 -3.82
CA GLY A 361 29.54 18.01 -3.68
C GLY A 361 28.89 18.42 -2.37
N GLN A 362 28.59 19.72 -2.29
CA GLN A 362 27.83 20.32 -1.19
C GLN A 362 26.57 20.97 -1.75
N GLY A 363 25.45 20.80 -1.07
CA GLY A 363 24.24 21.55 -1.37
C GLY A 363 23.13 21.37 -0.35
N THR A 364 21.98 21.96 -0.64
CA THR A 364 20.80 21.86 0.22
C THR A 364 20.01 20.62 -0.18
N ALA A 365 19.81 19.69 0.77
CA ALA A 365 18.85 18.61 0.64
C ALA A 365 17.56 19.02 1.36
N LYS A 366 16.42 18.84 0.70
CA LYS A 366 15.09 19.20 1.21
C LYS A 366 14.10 18.08 0.90
N TRP A 367 13.29 17.75 1.90
CA TRP A 367 12.09 16.93 1.76
C TRP A 367 10.87 17.76 2.17
N SER A 368 9.78 17.67 1.43
CA SER A 368 8.53 18.35 1.77
C SER A 368 7.30 17.54 1.39
N GLN A 369 6.22 17.70 2.17
CA GLN A 369 4.95 17.02 1.97
C GLN A 369 3.79 17.98 2.23
N SER A 370 2.73 17.86 1.43
CA SER A 370 1.44 18.52 1.61
C SER A 370 0.34 17.48 1.42
N LEU A 371 -0.51 17.27 2.42
CA LEU A 371 -1.56 16.24 2.40
C LEU A 371 -2.91 16.83 2.81
N SER A 372 -3.99 16.35 2.18
CA SER A 372 -5.36 16.74 2.49
C SER A 372 -6.32 15.55 2.41
N TYR A 373 -7.19 15.46 3.41
CA TYR A 373 -8.20 14.42 3.54
C TYR A 373 -9.54 15.09 3.81
N SER A 374 -10.60 14.58 3.20
CA SER A 374 -11.97 14.95 3.53
C SER A 374 -12.85 13.72 3.49
N ASN A 375 -13.79 13.61 4.42
CA ASN A 375 -14.76 12.53 4.50
C ASN A 375 -16.13 13.05 4.92
N VAL A 376 -17.16 12.53 4.28
CA VAL A 376 -18.54 12.56 4.75
C VAL A 376 -18.97 11.11 4.95
N GLY A 377 -19.27 10.77 6.19
CA GLY A 377 -19.66 9.43 6.59
C GLY A 377 -21.05 9.40 7.21
N ARG A 378 -21.73 8.27 7.04
CA ARG A 378 -23.07 8.03 7.58
C ARG A 378 -23.24 6.57 7.94
N ILE A 379 -23.64 6.31 9.18
CA ILE A 379 -24.24 5.06 9.60
C ILE A 379 -25.75 5.25 9.62
N TYR A 380 -26.49 4.29 9.06
CA TYR A 380 -27.94 4.33 8.96
C TYR A 380 -28.53 2.93 9.14
N ALA A 381 -29.85 2.82 9.03
CA ALA A 381 -30.56 1.57 9.25
C ALA A 381 -30.21 0.93 10.61
N LYS A 382 -30.05 1.75 11.65
CA LYS A 382 -29.69 1.31 13.01
C LYS A 382 -28.38 0.51 13.07
N GLY A 383 -27.35 0.99 12.38
CA GLY A 383 -26.05 0.31 12.32
C GLY A 383 -25.90 -0.68 11.17
N PHE A 384 -26.96 -1.01 10.43
CA PHE A 384 -26.85 -2.00 9.35
C PHE A 384 -26.47 -1.42 7.99
N GLY A 385 -26.43 -0.09 7.86
CA GLY A 385 -25.99 0.61 6.67
C GLY A 385 -24.79 1.51 6.96
N ASN A 386 -23.78 1.48 6.10
CA ASN A 386 -22.60 2.33 6.19
C ASN A 386 -22.35 3.00 4.83
N LEU A 387 -22.15 4.31 4.86
CA LEU A 387 -21.77 5.12 3.72
C LEU A 387 -20.54 5.94 4.08
N ASN A 388 -19.52 5.89 3.23
CA ASN A 388 -18.33 6.72 3.32
C ASN A 388 -18.03 7.32 1.94
N THR A 389 -17.87 8.64 1.90
CA THR A 389 -17.37 9.37 0.73
C THR A 389 -16.15 10.15 1.18
N PHE A 390 -14.95 9.75 0.77
CA PHE A 390 -13.73 10.48 1.10
C PHE A 390 -12.76 10.61 -0.05
N GLY A 391 -11.85 11.56 0.10
CA GLY A 391 -10.70 11.70 -0.77
C GLY A 391 -9.45 11.93 0.06
N ILE A 392 -8.37 11.22 -0.30
CA ILE A 392 -7.01 11.56 0.12
C ILE A 392 -6.32 12.22 -1.07
N THR A 393 -5.62 13.33 -0.84
CA THR A 393 -4.67 13.90 -1.79
C THR A 393 -3.33 14.16 -1.10
N GLY A 394 -2.25 14.00 -1.84
CA GLY A 394 -0.93 14.32 -1.32
C GLY A 394 0.04 14.70 -2.42
N PHE A 395 0.96 15.58 -2.07
CA PHE A 395 2.12 15.96 -2.87
C PHE A 395 3.35 15.83 -2.00
N ALA A 396 4.42 15.26 -2.54
CA ALA A 396 5.71 15.21 -1.89
C ALA A 396 6.84 15.48 -2.87
N GLU A 397 7.90 16.12 -2.39
CA GLU A 397 9.02 16.57 -3.22
C GLU A 397 10.34 16.44 -2.44
N ALA A 398 11.33 15.86 -3.10
CA ALA A 398 12.73 15.83 -2.68
C ALA A 398 13.59 16.63 -3.66
N ILE A 399 14.41 17.54 -3.13
CA ILE A 399 15.40 18.31 -3.89
C ILE A 399 16.73 18.16 -3.18
N GLY A 400 17.77 17.75 -3.89
CA GLY A 400 19.11 17.61 -3.33
C GLY A 400 20.21 17.76 -4.39
N PRO A 401 21.49 17.70 -3.98
CA PRO A 401 22.61 17.71 -4.91
C PRO A 401 22.52 16.52 -5.90
N GLY A 402 22.10 16.81 -7.14
CA GLY A 402 21.94 15.79 -8.18
C GLY A 402 20.69 14.89 -8.02
N ILE A 403 19.79 15.21 -7.10
CA ILE A 403 18.55 14.46 -6.85
C ILE A 403 17.34 15.36 -7.01
N THR A 404 16.37 14.89 -7.78
CA THR A 404 15.04 15.48 -7.96
C THR A 404 14.01 14.37 -7.95
N TYR A 405 13.05 14.40 -7.04
CA TYR A 405 11.94 13.47 -7.01
C TYR A 405 10.66 14.19 -6.60
N SER A 406 9.55 13.88 -7.26
CA SER A 406 8.25 14.31 -6.77
C SER A 406 7.18 13.26 -7.05
N THR A 407 6.16 13.26 -6.20
CA THR A 407 4.97 12.46 -6.40
C THR A 407 3.72 13.24 -6.01
N SER A 408 2.66 13.07 -6.78
CA SER A 408 1.32 13.58 -6.48
C SER A 408 0.34 12.43 -6.57
N TYR A 409 -0.61 12.35 -5.65
CA TYR A 409 -1.61 11.29 -5.65
C TYR A 409 -2.98 11.76 -5.19
N SER A 410 -4.02 11.07 -5.69
CA SER A 410 -5.41 11.22 -5.25
C SER A 410 -6.10 9.87 -5.17
N TYR A 411 -6.73 9.60 -4.02
CA TYR A 411 -7.44 8.36 -3.71
C TYR A 411 -8.90 8.67 -3.35
N PRO A 412 -9.78 8.93 -4.34
CA PRO A 412 -11.21 9.05 -4.08
C PRO A 412 -11.84 7.69 -3.77
N LEU A 413 -12.71 7.66 -2.77
CA LEU A 413 -13.52 6.50 -2.41
C LEU A 413 -14.96 6.94 -2.13
N PHE A 414 -15.92 6.26 -2.75
CA PHE A 414 -17.30 6.21 -2.34
C PHE A 414 -17.67 4.74 -2.09
N CYS A 415 -18.15 4.42 -0.90
CA CYS A 415 -18.71 3.12 -0.61
C CYS A 415 -20.03 3.31 0.13
N ASN A 416 -21.10 2.69 -0.36
CA ASN A 416 -22.36 2.57 0.34
C ASN A 416 -22.72 1.08 0.42
N ASN A 417 -22.86 0.56 1.62
CA ASN A 417 -23.18 -0.85 1.85
C ASN A 417 -24.26 -1.03 2.92
N THR A 418 -24.94 -2.16 2.84
CA THR A 418 -25.92 -2.60 3.84
C THR A 418 -25.77 -4.09 4.11
N ALA A 419 -25.99 -4.48 5.35
CA ALA A 419 -26.17 -5.86 5.77
C ALA A 419 -27.58 -6.04 6.34
N THR A 420 -28.26 -7.13 6.00
CA THR A 420 -29.58 -7.45 6.57
C THR A 420 -29.61 -8.90 7.01
N TYR A 421 -30.23 -9.12 8.18
CA TYR A 421 -30.45 -10.44 8.72
C TYR A 421 -31.94 -10.73 8.76
N ALA A 422 -32.37 -11.80 8.11
CA ALA A 422 -33.71 -12.34 8.28
C ALA A 422 -33.86 -12.92 9.70
N PRO A 423 -35.08 -13.05 10.26
CA PRO A 423 -35.29 -13.66 11.57
C PRO A 423 -34.69 -15.06 11.73
N GLU A 424 -34.61 -15.82 10.64
CA GLU A 424 -34.02 -17.15 10.60
C GLU A 424 -32.48 -17.13 10.61
N GLY A 425 -31.86 -15.95 10.48
CA GLY A 425 -30.41 -15.74 10.45
C GLY A 425 -29.80 -15.64 9.06
N ASN A 426 -30.62 -15.58 8.00
CA ASN A 426 -30.12 -15.43 6.63
C ASN A 426 -29.50 -14.05 6.44
N LEU A 427 -28.27 -14.00 5.91
CA LEU A 427 -27.54 -12.78 5.62
C LEU A 427 -27.78 -12.35 4.17
N THR A 428 -28.13 -11.09 3.96
CA THR A 428 -28.04 -10.42 2.66
C THR A 428 -27.13 -9.21 2.77
N LEU A 429 -26.18 -9.08 1.85
CA LEU A 429 -25.34 -7.89 1.71
C LEU A 429 -25.65 -7.21 0.37
N TRP A 430 -25.50 -5.89 0.34
CA TRP A 430 -25.55 -5.09 -0.87
C TRP A 430 -24.54 -3.96 -0.78
N ALA A 431 -23.88 -3.63 -1.89
CA ALA A 431 -22.96 -2.51 -1.93
C ALA A 431 -22.87 -1.84 -3.30
N VAL A 432 -22.56 -0.54 -3.27
CA VAL A 432 -22.02 0.26 -4.38
C VAL A 432 -20.65 0.75 -3.95
N LEU A 433 -19.66 0.55 -4.81
CA LEU A 433 -18.28 0.95 -4.60
C LEU A 433 -17.78 1.73 -5.82
N ASP A 434 -17.28 2.92 -5.61
CA ASP A 434 -16.56 3.72 -6.59
C ASP A 434 -15.20 4.11 -5.98
N GLN A 435 -14.11 3.69 -6.60
CA GLN A 435 -12.77 3.85 -6.06
C GLN A 435 -11.82 4.28 -7.17
N GLY A 436 -10.98 5.27 -6.89
CA GLY A 436 -9.97 5.75 -7.81
C GLY A 436 -8.58 5.78 -7.21
N LEU A 437 -7.59 5.75 -8.09
CA LEU A 437 -6.19 6.02 -7.80
C LEU A 437 -5.62 6.82 -8.97
N ASN A 438 -5.26 8.07 -8.71
CA ASN A 438 -4.43 8.86 -9.60
C ASN A 438 -3.07 9.02 -8.93
N LEU A 439 -2.01 8.76 -9.66
CA LEU A 439 -0.64 8.80 -9.20
C LEU A 439 0.26 9.36 -10.29
N GLU A 440 0.93 10.45 -9.95
CA GLU A 440 2.03 11.03 -10.73
C GLU A 440 3.34 10.82 -9.98
N VAL A 441 4.38 10.44 -10.72
CA VAL A 441 5.74 10.26 -10.19
C VAL A 441 6.73 10.85 -11.20
N MET A 442 7.64 11.69 -10.73
CA MET A 442 8.68 12.36 -11.52
C MET A 442 10.05 12.15 -10.87
N GLY A 443 11.09 12.08 -11.70
CA GLY A 443 12.47 12.08 -11.27
C GLY A 443 12.96 10.75 -10.66
N ASP A 444 13.79 10.85 -9.62
CA ASP A 444 14.62 9.78 -9.10
C ASP A 444 13.86 8.85 -8.14
N ALA A 445 12.72 8.29 -8.52
CA ALA A 445 11.95 7.37 -7.67
C ALA A 445 12.76 6.09 -7.32
N VAL A 446 12.53 5.54 -6.13
CA VAL A 446 13.12 4.25 -5.72
C VAL A 446 12.39 3.10 -6.40
N PHE A 447 11.06 3.15 -6.42
CA PHE A 447 10.25 2.10 -7.00
C PHE A 447 10.02 2.31 -8.50
N PRO A 448 9.79 1.23 -9.27
CA PRO A 448 9.63 1.32 -10.71
C PRO A 448 8.37 2.10 -11.05
N THR A 449 8.49 3.06 -11.97
CA THR A 449 7.37 3.86 -12.46
C THR A 449 6.52 3.12 -13.50
N GLY A 450 7.00 1.99 -14.02
CA GLY A 450 6.39 1.25 -15.13
C GLY A 450 6.86 1.70 -16.52
N LEU A 451 7.57 2.83 -16.63
CA LEU A 451 8.10 3.34 -17.90
C LEU A 451 9.10 2.38 -18.55
N ALA A 452 9.79 1.56 -17.75
CA ALA A 452 10.74 0.55 -18.22
C ALA A 452 10.14 -0.42 -19.25
N ALA A 453 8.85 -0.73 -19.15
CA ALA A 453 8.16 -1.60 -20.11
C ALA A 453 7.98 -0.95 -21.49
N PHE A 454 8.14 0.37 -21.59
CA PHE A 454 7.92 1.17 -22.81
C PHE A 454 9.21 1.87 -23.30
N ALA A 455 10.32 1.70 -22.58
CA ALA A 455 11.61 2.24 -22.97
C ALA A 455 12.16 1.48 -24.18
N THR A 456 12.47 2.22 -25.24
CA THR A 456 13.11 1.70 -26.46
C THR A 456 14.18 2.68 -26.93
N ASP A 457 15.08 2.26 -27.83
CA ASP A 457 16.08 3.14 -28.45
C ASP A 457 15.47 4.38 -29.16
N TYR A 458 14.16 4.36 -29.40
CA TYR A 458 13.41 5.40 -30.12
C TYR A 458 12.32 6.08 -29.26
N SER A 459 12.15 5.70 -27.99
CA SER A 459 11.16 6.35 -27.11
C SER A 459 11.66 7.74 -26.69
N PRO A 460 10.78 8.74 -26.56
CA PRO A 460 11.16 9.98 -25.89
C PRO A 460 11.64 9.69 -24.47
N GLU A 461 12.61 10.47 -24.00
CA GLU A 461 13.16 10.34 -22.65
C GLU A 461 12.10 10.81 -21.63
N TYR A 462 11.26 9.88 -21.18
CA TYR A 462 10.24 10.16 -20.17
C TYR A 462 10.91 10.49 -18.84
N GLN A 463 10.55 11.62 -18.25
CA GLN A 463 11.05 12.08 -16.94
C GLN A 463 10.12 11.70 -15.78
N GLY A 464 8.93 11.19 -16.11
CA GLY A 464 7.97 10.71 -15.14
C GLY A 464 6.75 10.04 -15.78
N SER A 465 5.82 9.64 -14.93
CA SER A 465 4.67 8.83 -15.30
C SER A 465 3.40 9.28 -14.59
N VAL A 466 2.26 9.08 -15.26
CA VAL A 466 0.92 9.24 -14.67
C VAL A 466 0.18 7.92 -14.80
N LEU A 467 -0.24 7.37 -13.67
CA LEU A 467 -1.11 6.21 -13.58
C LEU A 467 -2.45 6.67 -13.05
N ASN A 468 -3.51 6.41 -13.80
CA ASN A 468 -4.88 6.66 -13.37
C ASN A 468 -5.70 5.39 -13.51
N THR A 469 -6.35 4.98 -12.42
CA THR A 469 -7.33 3.90 -12.44
C THR A 469 -8.57 4.27 -11.67
N TRP A 470 -9.72 3.88 -12.21
CA TRP A 470 -11.02 4.11 -11.62
C TRP A 470 -11.82 2.81 -11.74
N ARG A 471 -12.50 2.44 -10.66
CA ARG A 471 -13.28 1.23 -10.56
C ARG A 471 -14.64 1.55 -9.97
N ASN A 472 -15.70 1.19 -10.68
CA ASN A 472 -17.08 1.32 -10.22
C ASN A 472 -17.75 -0.05 -10.22
N SER A 473 -18.33 -0.40 -9.08
CA SER A 473 -18.87 -1.73 -8.83
C SER A 473 -20.17 -1.67 -8.04
N THR A 474 -21.03 -2.64 -8.29
CA THR A 474 -22.23 -2.93 -7.50
C THR A 474 -22.33 -4.42 -7.29
N ALA A 475 -22.75 -4.84 -6.11
CA ALA A 475 -22.90 -6.26 -5.84
C ALA A 475 -23.97 -6.55 -4.79
N ASP A 476 -24.54 -7.75 -4.89
CA ASP A 476 -25.35 -8.38 -3.86
C ASP A 476 -24.74 -9.72 -3.44
N TYR A 477 -25.14 -10.16 -2.25
CA TYR A 477 -24.75 -11.43 -1.70
C TYR A 477 -25.86 -11.96 -0.79
N TYR A 478 -26.09 -13.26 -0.84
CA TYR A 478 -26.99 -13.99 0.04
C TYR A 478 -26.32 -15.23 0.60
N ARG A 479 -26.53 -15.46 1.90
CA ARG A 479 -26.11 -16.67 2.61
C ARG A 479 -27.21 -17.12 3.60
N PRO A 480 -27.68 -18.37 3.53
CA PRO A 480 -28.60 -18.91 4.53
C PRO A 480 -27.90 -19.03 5.90
N ALA A 481 -28.70 -19.07 6.97
CA ALA A 481 -28.20 -19.13 8.35
C ALA A 481 -27.31 -20.35 8.66
N ASP A 482 -27.53 -21.46 7.95
CA ASP A 482 -26.77 -22.70 8.08
C ASP A 482 -25.42 -22.69 7.32
N ASN A 483 -25.11 -21.60 6.62
CA ASN A 483 -23.90 -21.41 5.82
C ASN A 483 -23.66 -22.48 4.73
N SER A 484 -24.71 -23.19 4.32
CA SER A 484 -24.64 -24.32 3.38
C SER A 484 -24.19 -23.91 1.97
N TYR A 485 -24.55 -22.71 1.53
CA TYR A 485 -24.11 -22.13 0.26
C TYR A 485 -24.01 -20.61 0.34
N SER A 486 -23.55 -19.97 -0.72
CA SER A 486 -23.69 -18.54 -0.92
C SER A 486 -23.94 -18.25 -2.40
N THR A 487 -24.69 -17.21 -2.69
CA THR A 487 -24.96 -16.73 -4.05
C THR A 487 -24.87 -15.21 -4.07
N GLY A 488 -24.71 -14.62 -5.24
CA GLY A 488 -24.80 -13.18 -5.42
C GLY A 488 -24.43 -12.82 -6.85
N VAL A 489 -24.58 -11.55 -7.17
CA VAL A 489 -24.23 -11.01 -8.48
C VAL A 489 -23.39 -9.76 -8.29
N GLY A 490 -22.31 -9.67 -9.06
CA GLY A 490 -21.46 -8.50 -9.14
C GLY A 490 -21.50 -7.87 -10.52
N LYS A 491 -21.40 -6.55 -10.58
CA LYS A 491 -21.10 -5.80 -11.80
C LYS A 491 -19.95 -4.86 -11.49
N THR A 492 -18.91 -4.91 -12.30
CA THR A 492 -17.72 -4.08 -12.12
C THR A 492 -17.26 -3.53 -13.46
N ARG A 493 -16.90 -2.26 -13.51
CA ARG A 493 -16.13 -1.66 -14.60
C ARG A 493 -14.86 -1.06 -14.01
N GLN A 494 -13.74 -1.31 -14.64
CA GLN A 494 -12.48 -0.67 -14.31
C GLN A 494 -11.88 -0.05 -15.56
N VAL A 495 -11.50 1.23 -15.44
CA VAL A 495 -10.69 1.94 -16.42
C VAL A 495 -9.30 2.12 -15.82
N PHE A 496 -8.28 1.80 -16.60
CA PHE A 496 -6.88 2.00 -16.26
C PHE A 496 -6.19 2.71 -17.42
N SER A 497 -5.42 3.73 -17.12
CA SER A 497 -4.57 4.43 -18.09
C SER A 497 -3.21 4.70 -17.47
N PHE A 498 -2.16 4.49 -18.25
CA PHE A 498 -0.79 4.78 -17.90
C PHE A 498 -0.16 5.62 -19.00
N SER A 499 0.49 6.72 -18.62
CA SER A 499 1.06 7.70 -19.54
C SER A 499 2.47 8.10 -19.10
N GLY A 500 3.33 8.39 -20.07
CA GLY A 500 4.65 8.97 -19.85
C GLY A 500 4.62 10.50 -19.96
N LEU A 501 5.44 11.16 -19.15
CA LEU A 501 5.61 12.62 -19.12
C LEU A 501 6.97 13.02 -19.72
N VAL A 502 6.97 14.01 -20.61
CA VAL A 502 8.19 14.56 -21.23
C VAL A 502 8.38 16.02 -20.80
N GLY A 503 9.61 16.45 -20.55
CA GLY A 503 9.96 17.87 -20.28
C GLY A 503 10.57 18.12 -18.91
N ASP A 504 11.22 19.29 -18.77
CA ASP A 504 11.76 19.81 -17.51
C ASP A 504 10.63 20.19 -16.54
N ASP A 505 10.90 20.06 -15.23
CA ASP A 505 10.03 20.21 -14.05
C ASP A 505 9.16 21.50 -13.96
N ALA A 506 9.20 22.39 -14.96
CA ALA A 506 8.54 23.69 -14.96
C ALA A 506 7.30 23.83 -15.86
N VAL A 507 7.11 22.97 -16.88
CA VAL A 507 5.90 22.95 -17.75
C VAL A 507 5.62 21.53 -18.21
N PRO A 508 4.58 20.84 -17.70
CA PRO A 508 4.27 19.49 -18.15
C PRO A 508 3.82 19.53 -19.62
N SER A 509 4.51 18.80 -20.49
CA SER A 509 3.93 18.44 -21.78
C SER A 509 2.66 17.61 -21.55
N ALA A 510 1.76 17.59 -22.54
CA ALA A 510 0.58 16.73 -22.45
C ALA A 510 1.02 15.26 -22.26
N PRO A 511 0.46 14.51 -21.28
CA PRO A 511 0.85 13.13 -21.04
C PRO A 511 0.71 12.28 -22.30
N THR A 512 1.73 11.48 -22.61
CA THR A 512 1.69 10.52 -23.73
C THR A 512 1.09 9.20 -23.24
N LEU A 513 -0.09 8.83 -23.73
CA LEU A 513 -0.72 7.56 -23.37
C LEU A 513 0.14 6.37 -23.82
N LEU A 514 0.51 5.49 -22.88
CA LEU A 514 1.33 4.30 -23.11
C LEU A 514 0.51 3.01 -23.02
N TYR A 515 -0.45 2.96 -22.11
CA TYR A 515 -1.35 1.83 -21.95
C TYR A 515 -2.72 2.28 -21.48
N TYR A 516 -3.76 1.68 -22.01
CA TYR A 516 -5.14 1.90 -21.64
C TYR A 516 -5.88 0.56 -21.59
N ARG A 517 -6.73 0.36 -20.59
CA ARG A 517 -7.67 -0.74 -20.53
C ARG A 517 -8.99 -0.29 -19.93
N ASP A 518 -10.09 -0.58 -20.62
CA ASP A 518 -11.45 -0.46 -20.11
C ASP A 518 -12.06 -1.86 -20.09
N VAL A 519 -12.30 -2.39 -18.90
CA VAL A 519 -12.77 -3.76 -18.71
C VAL A 519 -14.03 -3.75 -17.87
N SER A 520 -15.04 -4.47 -18.33
CA SER A 520 -16.31 -4.66 -17.63
C SER A 520 -16.57 -6.14 -17.37
N ALA A 521 -17.11 -6.41 -16.19
CA ALA A 521 -17.52 -7.73 -15.78
C ALA A 521 -18.94 -7.71 -15.20
N TYR A 522 -19.64 -8.81 -15.44
CA TYR A 522 -20.93 -9.10 -14.85
C TYR A 522 -20.98 -10.58 -14.45
N ASN A 523 -21.32 -10.83 -13.19
CA ASN A 523 -21.53 -12.16 -12.64
C ASN A 523 -20.36 -13.12 -12.94
N ASP A 524 -19.18 -12.79 -12.41
CA ASP A 524 -17.92 -13.55 -12.58
C ASP A 524 -17.40 -13.67 -14.02
N THR A 525 -18.00 -12.97 -14.99
CA THR A 525 -17.64 -13.07 -16.42
C THR A 525 -17.24 -11.71 -16.97
N ILE A 526 -16.12 -11.64 -17.70
CA ILE A 526 -15.75 -10.45 -18.49
C ILE A 526 -16.74 -10.31 -19.65
N THR A 527 -17.40 -9.15 -19.73
CA THR A 527 -18.39 -8.84 -20.76
C THR A 527 -17.87 -7.90 -21.84
N ASP A 528 -16.86 -7.09 -21.51
CA ASP A 528 -16.20 -6.15 -22.42
C ASP A 528 -14.75 -5.95 -21.96
N ASP A 529 -13.82 -5.87 -22.91
CA ASP A 529 -12.38 -5.68 -22.62
C ASP A 529 -11.72 -4.98 -23.81
N HIS A 530 -11.56 -3.66 -23.69
CA HIS A 530 -10.86 -2.83 -24.66
C HIS A 530 -9.48 -2.48 -24.14
N VAL A 531 -8.45 -2.76 -24.93
CA VAL A 531 -7.04 -2.52 -24.59
C VAL A 531 -6.36 -1.72 -25.70
N GLU A 532 -5.69 -0.65 -25.33
CA GLU A 532 -4.78 0.09 -26.20
C GLU A 532 -3.38 0.05 -25.58
N VAL A 533 -2.38 -0.29 -26.38
CA VAL A 533 -0.98 -0.27 -25.95
C VAL A 533 -0.25 0.55 -27.01
N ALA A 534 0.50 1.57 -26.58
CA ALA A 534 1.43 2.23 -27.47
C ALA A 534 2.38 1.16 -28.03
N GLU A 535 2.74 1.27 -29.32
CA GLU A 535 3.67 0.31 -29.92
C GLU A 535 4.97 0.27 -29.11
N ALA A 536 5.10 -0.75 -28.24
CA ALA A 536 6.40 -1.17 -27.76
C ALA A 536 7.16 -1.60 -29.01
N GLY A 537 8.33 -1.02 -29.27
CA GLY A 537 9.23 -1.56 -30.27
C GLY A 537 9.56 -3.00 -29.86
N VAL A 538 8.82 -3.97 -30.38
CA VAL A 538 8.94 -5.39 -30.02
C VAL A 538 10.26 -5.91 -30.57
N GLY A 539 11.31 -5.76 -29.76
CA GLY A 539 12.57 -6.51 -29.84
C GLY A 539 12.52 -7.77 -29.00
N TYR A 540 11.37 -8.47 -28.92
CA TYR A 540 11.29 -9.83 -28.43
C TYR A 540 10.74 -10.72 -29.54
N SER A 541 11.64 -11.23 -30.38
CA SER A 541 11.32 -12.33 -31.28
C SER A 541 11.01 -13.58 -30.46
N LYS A 542 9.93 -14.27 -30.84
CA LYS A 542 9.47 -15.57 -30.33
C LYS A 542 10.55 -16.56 -29.92
#